data_AF-A0AAE3NUX7-F1
#
_entry.id   AF-A0AAE3NUX7-F1
#
_cell.length_a   1.000
_cell.length_b   1.000
_cell.length_c   1.000
_cell.angle_alpha   90.00
_cell.angle_beta   90.00
_cell.angle_gamma   90.00
#
_symmetry.space_group_name_H-M   'P 1'
#
loop_
_entity.id
_entity.type
_entity.pdbx_description
1 polymer ?
#
loop_
_entity_poly.entity_id
_entity_poly.type
_entity_poly.pdbx_seq_one_letter_code
_entity_poly.pdbx_strand_id
1 'polypeptide(L)'
;GGMGFWKALDEVFPGTRHQRCWVHKAANVLNKFPKSMQPTVKADLRDIWQAETRAAAEAAMDTFAEKYGTKYEKAVSCLIKDREALLAFYSFPAEHWDHLRTGNP
;
A
#
# COMPACT_ATOMS: atom_id res chain seq x y z
N GLY A 1 11.43 6.10 -1.73
CA GLY A 1 12.34 5.09 -1.17
C GLY A 1 13.40 4.78 -2.20
N GLY A 2 14.67 4.84 -1.81
CA GLY A 2 15.82 4.87 -2.72
C GLY A 2 15.89 3.68 -3.68
N MET A 3 15.91 3.98 -4.98
CA MET A 3 16.00 2.98 -6.05
C MET A 3 17.29 2.13 -5.99
N GLY A 4 18.38 2.68 -5.41
CA GLY A 4 19.65 1.97 -5.27
C GLY A 4 19.65 0.81 -4.28
N PHE A 5 18.79 0.82 -3.26
CA PHE A 5 18.71 -0.25 -2.26
C PHE A 5 18.07 -1.53 -2.84
N TRP A 6 17.07 -1.37 -3.71
CA TRP A 6 16.31 -2.49 -4.26
C TRP A 6 17.11 -3.31 -5.26
N LYS A 7 17.88 -2.64 -6.12
CA LYS A 7 18.71 -3.31 -7.13
C LYS A 7 19.79 -4.21 -6.50
N ALA A 8 20.40 -3.77 -5.39
CA ALA A 8 21.39 -4.55 -4.67
C ALA A 8 20.78 -5.76 -3.92
N LEU A 9 19.51 -5.66 -3.51
CA LEU A 9 18.83 -6.74 -2.78
C LEU A 9 18.38 -7.87 -3.72
N ASP A 10 17.91 -7.52 -4.92
CA ASP A 10 17.57 -8.49 -5.99
C ASP A 10 18.80 -9.30 -6.45
N GLU A 11 20.00 -8.70 -6.45
CA GLU A 11 21.25 -9.37 -6.85
C GLU A 11 21.76 -10.37 -5.80
N VAL A 12 21.50 -10.12 -4.50
CA VAL A 12 22.03 -10.93 -3.40
C VAL A 12 21.02 -11.94 -2.86
N PHE A 13 19.72 -11.63 -2.88
CA PHE A 13 18.65 -12.49 -2.35
C PHE A 13 17.39 -12.50 -3.25
N PRO A 14 17.44 -13.11 -4.44
CA PRO A 14 16.36 -13.07 -5.44
C PRO A 14 15.02 -13.70 -4.98
N GLY A 15 15.01 -14.45 -3.87
CA GLY A 15 13.79 -15.00 -3.26
C GLY A 15 13.05 -14.03 -2.33
N THR A 16 13.59 -12.82 -2.08
CA THR A 16 13.04 -11.89 -1.09
C THR A 16 11.88 -11.11 -1.67
N ARG A 17 10.68 -11.27 -1.10
CA ARG A 17 9.52 -10.46 -1.50
C ARG A 17 9.67 -9.04 -0.97
N HIS A 18 9.64 -8.07 -1.87
CA HIS A 18 9.70 -6.65 -1.52
C HIS A 18 8.35 -6.17 -0.96
N GLN A 19 8.27 -5.98 0.36
CA GLN A 19 7.12 -5.35 1.02
C GLN A 19 7.32 -3.83 1.13
N ARG A 20 6.29 -3.06 0.76
CA ARG A 20 6.21 -1.62 1.03
C ARG A 20 5.42 -1.38 2.32
N CYS A 21 5.89 -0.48 3.17
CA CYS A 21 5.19 -0.13 4.41
C CYS A 21 3.94 0.72 4.11
N TRP A 22 2.79 0.30 4.65
CA TRP A 22 1.52 1.01 4.48
C TRP A 22 1.51 2.40 5.12
N VAL A 23 2.22 2.61 6.23
CA VAL A 23 2.31 3.93 6.89
C VAL A 23 2.88 4.97 5.94
N HIS A 24 4.05 4.67 5.35
CA HIS A 24 4.70 5.57 4.40
C HIS A 24 3.91 5.72 3.10
N LYS A 25 3.27 4.63 2.63
CA LYS A 25 2.42 4.71 1.44
C LYS A 25 1.21 5.63 1.68
N ALA A 26 0.50 5.44 2.79
CA ALA A 26 -0.67 6.25 3.13
C ALA A 26 -0.29 7.73 3.24
N ALA A 27 0.82 8.07 3.91
CA ALA A 27 1.31 9.45 3.96
C ALA A 27 1.58 10.04 2.56
N ASN A 28 2.21 9.29 1.67
CA ASN A 28 2.49 9.73 0.30
C ASN A 28 1.21 9.94 -0.54
N VAL A 29 0.18 9.13 -0.33
CA VAL A 29 -1.11 9.28 -0.99
C VAL A 29 -1.86 10.49 -0.41
N LEU A 30 -1.93 10.63 0.92
CA LEU A 30 -2.60 11.74 1.60
C LEU A 30 -2.03 13.12 1.23
N ASN A 31 -0.72 13.22 1.00
CA ASN A 31 -0.06 14.43 0.52
C ASN A 31 -0.54 14.90 -0.87
N LYS A 32 -1.34 14.10 -1.57
CA LYS A 32 -1.93 14.42 -2.88
C LYS A 32 -3.41 14.80 -2.80
N PHE A 33 -3.96 14.88 -1.58
CA PHE A 33 -5.33 15.30 -1.31
C PHE A 33 -5.36 16.62 -0.51
N PRO A 34 -6.43 17.43 -0.65
CA PRO A 34 -6.70 18.55 0.25
C PRO A 34 -6.81 18.08 1.70
N LYS A 35 -6.34 18.88 2.65
CA LYS A 35 -6.36 18.55 4.10
C LYS A 35 -7.76 18.18 4.60
N SER A 36 -8.81 18.82 4.07
CA SER A 36 -10.21 18.53 4.44
C SER A 36 -10.67 17.12 4.09
N MET A 37 -10.08 16.49 3.07
CA MET A 37 -10.41 15.12 2.65
C MET A 37 -9.52 14.06 3.30
N GLN A 38 -8.38 14.44 3.86
CA GLN A 38 -7.41 13.48 4.41
C GLN A 38 -8.00 12.52 5.46
N PRO A 39 -8.90 12.93 6.37
CA PRO A 39 -9.52 11.99 7.31
C PRO A 39 -10.28 10.86 6.60
N THR A 40 -11.12 11.19 5.62
CA THR A 40 -11.90 10.21 4.84
C THR A 40 -11.00 9.33 3.99
N VAL A 41 -10.04 9.93 3.28
CA VAL A 41 -9.10 9.18 2.43
C VAL A 41 -8.25 8.24 3.28
N LYS A 42 -7.85 8.65 4.49
CA LYS A 42 -7.08 7.81 5.42
C LYS A 42 -7.89 6.60 5.90
N ALA A 43 -9.19 6.77 6.14
CA ALA A 43 -10.08 5.66 6.48
C ALA A 43 -10.20 4.68 5.31
N ASP A 44 -10.50 5.16 4.11
CA ASP A 44 -10.60 4.29 2.92
C ASP A 44 -9.28 3.54 2.64
N LEU A 45 -8.13 4.21 2.82
CA LEU A 45 -6.83 3.56 2.69
C LEU A 45 -6.64 2.47 3.75
N ARG A 46 -7.08 2.72 4.99
CA ARG A 46 -6.96 1.76 6.09
C ARG A 46 -7.76 0.50 5.82
N ASP A 47 -8.97 0.63 5.27
CA ASP A 47 -9.82 -0.51 4.95
C ASP A 47 -9.14 -1.48 3.97
N ILE A 48 -8.29 -0.96 3.07
CA ILE A 48 -7.53 -1.79 2.12
C ILE A 48 -6.60 -2.75 2.84
N TRP A 49 -5.72 -2.26 3.73
CA TRP A 49 -4.74 -3.14 4.38
C TRP A 49 -5.32 -3.89 5.57
N GLN A 50 -6.47 -3.46 6.11
CA GLN A 50 -7.20 -4.20 7.15
C GLN A 50 -8.11 -5.29 6.61
N ALA A 51 -8.28 -5.40 5.29
CA ALA A 51 -9.11 -6.43 4.67
C ALA A 51 -8.70 -7.86 5.08
N GLU A 52 -9.69 -8.74 5.23
CA GLU A 52 -9.51 -10.12 5.73
C GLU A 52 -8.78 -11.02 4.73
N THR A 53 -8.82 -10.67 3.44
CA THR A 53 -8.19 -11.46 2.37
C THR A 53 -7.51 -10.56 1.35
N ARG A 54 -6.54 -11.12 0.62
CA ARG A 54 -5.89 -10.42 -0.50
C ARG A 54 -6.90 -9.95 -1.55
N ALA A 55 -7.87 -10.79 -1.89
CA ALA A 55 -8.91 -10.46 -2.86
C ALA A 55 -9.77 -9.28 -2.40
N ALA A 56 -10.13 -9.24 -1.11
CA ALA A 56 -10.86 -8.11 -0.53
C ALA A 56 -10.01 -6.82 -0.53
N ALA A 57 -8.72 -6.92 -0.24
CA ALA A 57 -7.80 -5.78 -0.35
C ALA A 57 -7.69 -5.26 -1.78
N GLU A 58 -7.57 -6.15 -2.77
CA GLU A 58 -7.54 -5.79 -4.19
C GLU A 58 -8.82 -5.09 -4.64
N ALA A 59 -9.99 -5.62 -4.26
CA ALA A 59 -11.28 -5.01 -4.53
C ALA A 59 -11.43 -3.62 -3.86
N ALA A 60 -10.92 -3.46 -2.64
CA ALA A 60 -10.90 -2.17 -1.94
C ALA A 60 -9.97 -1.16 -2.65
N MET A 61 -8.83 -1.61 -3.20
CA MET A 61 -7.97 -0.75 -4.03
C MET A 61 -8.66 -0.31 -5.32
N ASP A 62 -9.44 -1.19 -5.95
CA ASP A 62 -10.20 -0.86 -7.16
C ASP A 62 -11.31 0.15 -6.84
N THR A 63 -12.04 -0.07 -5.74
CA THR A 63 -13.04 0.88 -5.23
C THR A 63 -12.42 2.24 -4.93
N PHE A 64 -11.23 2.28 -4.31
CA PHE A 64 -10.49 3.51 -4.07
C PHE A 64 -10.12 4.22 -5.38
N ALA A 65 -9.66 3.45 -6.39
CA ALA A 65 -9.30 3.97 -7.69
C ALA A 65 -10.50 4.55 -8.44
N GLU A 66 -11.66 3.91 -8.39
CA GLU A 66 -12.91 4.43 -8.98
C GLU A 66 -13.39 5.68 -8.25
N LYS A 67 -13.41 5.67 -6.91
CA LYS A 67 -13.89 6.78 -6.07
C LYS A 67 -13.07 8.06 -6.26
N TYR A 68 -11.76 7.94 -6.43
CA TYR A 68 -10.85 9.10 -6.45
C TYR A 68 -10.16 9.34 -7.79
N GLY A 69 -10.17 8.39 -8.72
CA GLY A 69 -9.38 8.41 -9.95
C GLY A 69 -9.64 9.61 -10.84
N THR A 70 -10.91 9.98 -11.01
CA THR A 70 -11.32 11.09 -11.90
C THR A 70 -10.73 12.43 -11.49
N LYS A 71 -10.59 12.70 -10.19
CA LYS A 71 -10.12 13.99 -9.66
C LYS A 71 -8.69 13.95 -9.10
N TYR A 72 -8.24 12.77 -8.67
CA TYR A 72 -6.99 12.57 -7.95
C TYR A 72 -6.16 11.44 -8.56
N GLU A 73 -6.08 11.39 -9.89
CA GLU A 73 -5.32 10.39 -10.66
C GLU A 73 -3.89 10.20 -10.12
N LYS A 74 -3.18 11.30 -9.79
CA LYS A 74 -1.82 11.23 -9.22
C LYS A 74 -1.78 10.50 -7.87
N ALA A 75 -2.84 10.59 -7.08
CA ALA A 75 -2.96 9.91 -5.79
C ALA A 75 -3.26 8.42 -5.98
N VAL A 76 -4.20 8.10 -6.86
CA VAL A 76 -4.52 6.72 -7.23
C VAL A 76 -3.31 6.02 -7.86
N SER A 77 -2.65 6.65 -8.83
CA SER A 77 -1.42 6.12 -9.44
C SER A 77 -0.30 5.91 -8.42
N CYS A 78 -0.22 6.77 -7.40
CA CYS A 78 0.74 6.59 -6.31
C CYS A 78 0.46 5.33 -5.51
N LEU A 79 -0.80 4.96 -5.32
CA LEU A 79 -1.20 3.74 -4.62
C LEU A 79 -1.01 2.49 -5.50
N ILE A 80 -1.62 2.49 -6.69
CA ILE A 80 -1.72 1.31 -7.56
C ILE A 80 -0.36 0.83 -8.08
N LYS A 81 0.59 1.73 -8.34
CA LYS A 81 1.91 1.34 -8.85
C LYS A 81 2.72 0.43 -7.92
N ASP A 82 2.38 0.40 -6.63
CA ASP A 82 3.04 -0.43 -5.62
C ASP A 82 2.07 -1.53 -5.11
N ARG A 83 0.97 -1.84 -5.81
CA ARG A 83 -0.06 -2.82 -5.41
C ARG A 83 0.53 -4.15 -4.93
N GLU A 84 1.33 -4.80 -5.78
CA GLU A 84 1.95 -6.09 -5.45
C GLU A 84 2.83 -6.00 -4.19
N ALA A 85 3.66 -4.97 -4.10
CA ALA A 85 4.57 -4.78 -2.98
C ALA A 85 3.83 -4.39 -1.69
N LEU A 86 2.64 -3.78 -1.77
CA LEU A 86 1.83 -3.44 -0.60
C LEU A 86 1.06 -4.64 -0.06
N LEU A 87 0.69 -5.58 -0.93
CA LEU A 87 -0.11 -6.77 -0.60
C LEU A 87 0.72 -8.04 -0.44
N ALA A 88 2.06 -7.96 -0.54
CA ALA A 88 2.94 -9.11 -0.43
C ALA A 88 2.82 -9.84 0.93
N PHE A 89 2.47 -9.13 2.00
CA PHE A 89 2.25 -9.70 3.34
C PHE A 89 1.16 -10.78 3.38
N TYR A 90 0.17 -10.76 2.46
CA TYR A 90 -0.86 -11.80 2.37
C TYR A 90 -0.31 -13.18 1.98
N SER A 91 0.96 -13.25 1.57
CA SER A 91 1.63 -14.51 1.26
C SER A 91 2.25 -15.21 2.48
N PHE A 92 2.11 -14.59 3.67
CA PHE A 92 2.57 -15.12 4.95
C PHE A 92 1.37 -15.52 5.81
N PRO A 93 1.55 -16.33 6.86
CA PRO A 93 0.50 -16.64 7.83
C PRO A 93 -0.17 -15.39 8.41
N ALA A 94 -1.50 -15.44 8.60
CA ALA A 94 -2.31 -14.32 9.05
C ALA A 94 -1.86 -13.71 10.39
N GLU A 95 -1.33 -14.55 11.28
CA GLU A 95 -0.76 -14.17 12.58
C GLU A 95 0.37 -13.13 12.46
N HIS A 96 1.05 -13.06 11.31
CA HIS A 96 2.14 -12.11 11.09
C HIS A 96 1.70 -10.82 10.41
N TRP A 97 0.48 -10.74 9.89
CA TRP A 97 0.07 -9.61 9.06
C TRP A 97 0.11 -8.28 9.81
N ASP A 98 -0.22 -8.24 11.10
CA ASP A 98 -0.19 -6.97 11.86
C ASP A 98 1.21 -6.34 11.87
N HIS A 99 2.24 -7.16 12.12
CA HIS A 99 3.63 -6.70 12.10
C HIS A 99 4.13 -6.37 10.69
N LEU A 100 3.67 -7.11 9.68
CA LEU A 100 4.10 -6.92 8.29
C LEU A 100 3.42 -5.72 7.62
N ARG A 101 2.18 -5.41 7.99
CA ARG A 101 1.39 -4.30 7.42
C ARG A 101 1.86 -2.94 7.92
N THR A 102 2.10 -2.83 9.23
CA THR A 102 2.59 -1.60 9.85
C THR A 102 4.02 -1.81 10.28
N GLY A 103 4.96 -1.42 9.42
CA GLY A 103 6.38 -1.42 9.74
C GLY A 103 6.66 -0.37 10.81
N ASN A 104 6.43 -0.73 12.07
CA ASN A 104 7.08 -0.13 13.22
C ASN A 104 7.67 -1.29 14.05
N PRO A 105 9.01 -1.45 14.11
CA PRO A 105 9.62 -2.26 15.15
C PRO A 105 9.26 -1.74 16.56
#